data_AF-A0A6A6XZA6-F1
#
_entry.id   AF-A0A6A6XZA6-F1
#
_cell.length_a   1.000
_cell.length_b   1.000
_cell.length_c   1.000
_cell.angle_alpha   90.00
_cell.angle_beta   90.00
_cell.angle_gamma   90.00
#
_symmetry.space_group_name_H-M   'P 1'
#
loop_
_entity.id
_entity.type
_entity.pdbx_description
1 polymer ?
#
loop_
_entity_poly.entity_id
_entity_poly.type
_entity_poly.pdbx_seq_one_letter_code
_entity_poly.pdbx_strand_id
1 'polypeptide(L)'
;MGNTFGFMKPQSRGGFQFMVLDSCKAEGIDLNETCGLHFGPNHQLLSIGNITKGEMTPRPGIAGQGIWLGMLSLFAVIVVAFVFVAIEIVSRFELSRKLASNGRVLKFVYYFKDPPDEDVDDPERKIRYRARIRAGIRGYVLGASDAQTILVAAFILSFAAQEKCQLTSYHFTVAADMMTISLSVLVFSVALVRTYWRNPWAATFRVLLSIGAFIGVGLTIFGENNYSPEWPPPQNRHDSAILLPVACLLETDLWSRTKKQAEDHQADLGFQNSPSRWPTERFFYIVLVFAFLIAHASIGVRRWEGRHGEGNPGPRLWTNARGWFTTIYWLVVLLIPTVASVWVWNKVRIARVWVKDSGWIEDPNPEFNLWDSGQLIPLGAFILILMTMLTELKSRKGEADNRKNGHVWARISERDGGLELGRMPGARSERHPTVPVPLSALGY
;
A
#
# COMPACT_ATOMS: atom_id res chain seq x y z
N MET A 1 12.12 -19.31 -25.25
CA MET A 1 11.31 -18.97 -24.06
C MET A 1 10.14 -19.95 -24.02
N GLY A 2 10.27 -21.06 -23.31
CA GLY A 2 9.25 -22.11 -23.24
C GLY A 2 8.11 -21.71 -22.30
N ASN A 3 6.87 -21.89 -22.75
CA ASN A 3 5.63 -21.46 -22.11
C ASN A 3 5.21 -22.34 -20.93
N THR A 4 5.98 -22.36 -19.85
CA THR A 4 5.53 -22.95 -18.58
C THR A 4 5.50 -21.88 -17.51
N PHE A 5 4.51 -20.99 -17.59
CA PHE A 5 4.00 -20.40 -16.35
C PHE A 5 3.47 -21.57 -15.52
N GLY A 6 4.24 -21.98 -14.51
CA GLY A 6 3.91 -23.08 -13.60
C GLY A 6 2.70 -22.70 -12.75
N PHE A 7 1.52 -22.70 -13.34
CA PHE A 7 0.28 -22.53 -12.61
C PHE A 7 0.06 -23.78 -11.76
N MET A 8 -0.29 -23.52 -10.50
CA MET A 8 -0.63 -24.48 -9.46
C MET A 8 -1.33 -25.73 -10.04
N LYS A 9 -0.77 -26.93 -9.82
CA LYS A 9 -1.47 -28.16 -10.17
C LYS A 9 -2.37 -28.58 -9.00
N PRO A 10 -3.63 -28.96 -9.26
CA PRO A 10 -4.46 -29.57 -8.23
C PRO A 10 -3.85 -30.92 -7.84
N GLN A 11 -3.50 -31.10 -6.56
CA GLN A 11 -3.18 -32.43 -6.03
C GLN A 11 -4.45 -33.13 -5.59
N SER A 12 -4.50 -34.45 -5.81
CA SER A 12 -5.65 -35.32 -5.56
C SER A 12 -6.09 -35.42 -4.09
N ARG A 13 -5.35 -34.82 -3.13
CA ARG A 13 -5.60 -35.00 -1.69
C ARG A 13 -5.45 -33.76 -0.79
N GLY A 14 -5.40 -32.53 -1.28
CA GLY A 14 -5.38 -31.41 -0.32
C GLY A 14 -5.22 -29.97 -0.78
N GLY A 15 -5.10 -29.67 -2.08
CA GLY A 15 -5.05 -28.28 -2.52
C GLY A 15 -4.16 -28.03 -3.72
N PHE A 16 -3.82 -26.77 -3.89
CA PHE A 16 -2.93 -26.26 -4.92
C PHE A 16 -1.50 -26.23 -4.37
N GLN A 17 -0.60 -27.05 -4.91
CA GLN A 17 0.84 -26.95 -4.62
C GLN A 17 1.56 -26.37 -5.84
N PHE A 18 2.56 -25.53 -5.57
CA PHE A 18 3.51 -25.12 -6.59
C PHE A 18 4.46 -26.29 -6.87
N MET A 19 4.56 -26.76 -8.12
CA MET A 19 5.60 -27.71 -8.49
C MET A 19 6.93 -26.95 -8.61
N VAL A 20 7.61 -26.82 -7.49
CA VAL A 20 8.92 -26.15 -7.45
C VAL A 20 9.97 -27.09 -8.01
N LEU A 21 9.86 -28.39 -7.72
CA LEU A 21 10.81 -29.41 -8.17
C LEU A 21 11.00 -29.45 -9.69
N ASP A 22 9.93 -29.56 -10.46
CA ASP A 22 10.01 -29.63 -11.94
C ASP A 22 10.52 -28.32 -12.54
N SER A 23 10.13 -27.18 -11.95
CA SER A 23 10.57 -25.86 -12.39
C SER A 23 12.08 -25.68 -12.17
N CYS A 24 12.58 -26.01 -10.98
CA CYS A 24 14.01 -25.92 -10.67
C CYS A 24 14.84 -26.92 -11.47
N LYS A 25 14.30 -28.13 -11.70
CA LYS A 25 14.96 -29.12 -12.55
C LYS A 25 15.04 -28.66 -14.00
N ALA A 26 14.02 -27.97 -14.51
CA ALA A 26 14.05 -27.38 -15.85
C ALA A 26 15.11 -26.25 -15.99
N GLU A 27 15.45 -25.59 -14.89
CA GLU A 27 16.55 -24.63 -14.79
C GLU A 27 17.92 -25.28 -14.56
N GLY A 28 17.98 -26.61 -14.44
CA GLY A 28 19.20 -27.36 -14.18
C GLY A 28 19.69 -27.26 -12.73
N ILE A 29 18.83 -26.87 -11.79
CA ILE A 29 19.16 -26.77 -10.36
C ILE A 29 18.79 -28.09 -9.68
N ASP A 30 19.78 -28.80 -9.15
CA ASP A 30 19.54 -29.98 -8.31
C ASP A 30 19.18 -29.54 -6.89
N LEU A 31 17.89 -29.66 -6.56
CA LEU A 31 17.39 -29.31 -5.22
C LEU A 31 17.92 -30.22 -4.12
N ASN A 32 18.33 -31.46 -4.42
CA ASN A 32 18.91 -32.33 -3.39
C ASN A 32 20.27 -31.81 -2.93
N GLU A 33 21.07 -31.30 -3.87
CA GLU A 33 22.35 -30.67 -3.58
C GLU A 33 22.15 -29.29 -2.94
N THR A 34 21.27 -28.47 -3.53
CA THR A 34 21.03 -27.09 -3.07
C THR A 34 20.42 -27.03 -1.66
N CYS A 35 19.59 -27.99 -1.29
CA CYS A 35 18.96 -28.05 0.03
C CYS A 35 19.77 -28.84 1.08
N GLY A 36 20.90 -29.42 0.71
CA GLY A 36 21.75 -30.16 1.65
C GLY A 36 22.34 -29.25 2.72
N LEU A 37 22.39 -29.70 3.97
CA LEU A 37 23.03 -28.94 5.05
C LEU A 37 24.35 -29.60 5.48
N HIS A 38 25.41 -28.80 5.55
CA HIS A 38 26.71 -29.27 6.03
C HIS A 38 27.06 -28.58 7.34
N PHE A 39 27.33 -29.40 8.36
CA PHE A 39 27.60 -28.94 9.73
C PHE A 39 29.05 -29.20 10.12
N GLY A 40 29.61 -28.28 10.91
CA GLY A 40 30.94 -28.41 11.49
C GLY A 40 30.93 -29.23 12.80
N PRO A 41 32.11 -29.44 13.41
CA PRO A 41 32.24 -30.20 14.66
C PRO A 41 31.50 -29.56 15.84
N ASN A 42 31.21 -28.26 15.78
CA ASN A 42 30.49 -27.52 16.82
C ASN A 42 28.98 -27.39 16.54
N HIS A 43 28.41 -28.23 15.68
CA HIS A 43 27.00 -28.14 15.23
C HIS A 43 26.64 -26.82 14.50
N GLN A 44 27.65 -26.00 14.18
CA GLN A 44 27.48 -24.78 13.39
C GLN A 44 27.24 -25.11 11.91
N LEU A 45 26.41 -24.32 11.24
CA LEU A 45 26.14 -24.49 9.81
C LEU A 45 27.31 -23.91 9.01
N LEU A 46 28.01 -24.77 8.27
CA LEU A 46 29.16 -24.39 7.44
C LEU A 46 28.74 -23.99 6.03
N SER A 47 27.79 -24.73 5.44
CA SER A 47 27.26 -24.44 4.11
C SER A 47 25.82 -24.90 3.94
N ILE A 48 25.13 -24.23 3.02
CA ILE A 48 23.79 -24.59 2.53
C ILE A 48 23.95 -24.98 1.06
N GLY A 49 23.85 -26.27 0.79
CA GLY A 49 24.31 -26.88 -0.44
C GLY A 49 25.74 -26.47 -0.73
N ASN A 50 25.94 -25.87 -1.90
CA ASN A 50 27.23 -25.39 -2.37
C ASN A 50 27.56 -23.94 -1.96
N ILE A 51 26.73 -23.30 -1.12
CA ILE A 51 26.91 -21.92 -0.69
C ILE A 51 27.52 -21.89 0.71
N THR A 52 28.74 -21.36 0.83
CA THR A 52 29.39 -21.11 2.12
C THR A 52 29.16 -19.68 2.61
N LYS A 53 29.63 -19.36 3.83
CA LYS A 53 29.54 -18.01 4.38
C LYS A 53 30.33 -17.01 3.52
N GLY A 54 29.68 -15.93 3.11
CA GLY A 54 30.22 -14.91 2.21
C GLY A 54 29.83 -15.12 0.75
N GLU A 55 29.36 -16.32 0.36
CA GLU A 55 29.02 -16.64 -1.04
C GLU A 55 27.53 -16.51 -1.33
N MET A 56 26.70 -16.19 -0.33
CA MET A 56 25.26 -16.06 -0.53
C MET A 56 24.96 -14.86 -1.44
N THR A 57 24.28 -15.12 -2.55
CA THR A 57 23.95 -14.06 -3.52
C THR A 57 23.00 -13.01 -2.91
N PRO A 58 23.42 -11.74 -2.82
CA PRO A 58 22.57 -10.67 -2.32
C PRO A 58 21.45 -10.36 -3.33
N ARG A 59 20.26 -9.96 -2.85
CA ARG A 59 19.18 -9.47 -3.73
C ARG A 59 18.80 -8.03 -3.35
N PRO A 60 19.61 -7.03 -3.76
CA PRO A 60 19.32 -5.62 -3.51
C PRO A 60 17.95 -5.16 -4.05
N GLY A 61 17.45 -5.79 -5.12
CA GLY A 61 16.11 -5.56 -5.66
C GLY A 61 14.95 -6.07 -4.80
N ILE A 62 15.22 -6.74 -3.67
CA ILE A 62 14.20 -7.24 -2.73
C ILE A 62 14.46 -6.74 -1.31
N ALA A 63 15.67 -6.93 -0.80
CA ALA A 63 16.05 -6.57 0.57
C ALA A 63 16.95 -5.33 0.66
N GLY A 64 17.13 -4.62 -0.47
CA GLY A 64 18.02 -3.47 -0.55
C GLY A 64 17.55 -2.23 0.22
N GLN A 65 18.51 -1.38 0.55
CA GLN A 65 18.30 -0.15 1.31
C GLN A 65 17.38 0.84 0.57
N GLY A 66 17.46 0.92 -0.75
CA GLY A 66 16.63 1.81 -1.55
C GLY A 66 15.15 1.42 -1.57
N ILE A 67 14.83 0.12 -1.47
CA ILE A 67 13.44 -0.32 -1.27
C ILE A 67 12.97 0.14 0.09
N TRP A 68 13.79 -0.03 1.13
CA TRP A 68 13.55 0.51 2.46
C TRP A 68 13.30 2.02 2.47
N LEU A 69 14.10 2.80 1.74
CA LEU A 69 13.85 4.24 1.58
C LEU A 69 12.57 4.52 0.82
N GLY A 70 12.28 3.76 -0.25
CA GLY A 70 11.02 3.83 -0.97
C GLY A 70 9.81 3.60 -0.06
N MET A 71 9.92 2.68 0.89
CA MET A 71 8.89 2.41 1.89
C MET A 71 8.67 3.57 2.88
N LEU A 72 9.63 4.50 3.06
CA LEU A 72 9.39 5.71 3.86
C LEU A 72 8.26 6.57 3.29
N SER A 73 8.06 6.53 1.97
CA SER A 73 6.91 7.19 1.33
C SER A 73 5.56 6.66 1.83
N LEU A 74 5.52 5.40 2.27
CA LEU A 74 4.31 4.77 2.80
C LEU A 74 4.05 5.20 4.22
N PHE A 75 5.09 5.33 5.03
CA PHE A 75 4.98 5.96 6.35
C PHE A 75 4.53 7.41 6.24
N ALA A 76 4.93 8.12 5.18
CA ALA A 76 4.37 9.45 4.92
C ALA A 76 2.85 9.41 4.64
N VAL A 77 2.31 8.38 3.98
CA VAL A 77 0.84 8.19 3.86
C VAL A 77 0.20 8.01 5.23
N ILE A 78 0.81 7.20 6.11
CA ILE A 78 0.33 6.98 7.49
C ILE A 78 0.32 8.30 8.27
N VAL A 79 1.43 9.04 8.26
CA VAL A 79 1.54 10.34 8.95
C VAL A 79 0.49 11.32 8.41
N VAL A 80 0.35 11.40 7.09
CA VAL A 80 -0.67 12.24 6.45
C VAL A 80 -2.08 11.83 6.85
N ALA A 81 -2.35 10.52 7.00
CA ALA A 81 -3.64 10.00 7.49
C ALA A 81 -3.95 10.51 8.89
N PHE A 82 -3.01 10.39 9.83
CA PHE A 82 -3.17 10.86 11.20
C PHE A 82 -3.32 12.38 11.27
N VAL A 83 -2.51 13.13 10.52
CA VAL A 83 -2.61 14.60 10.45
C VAL A 83 -3.97 15.02 9.91
N PHE A 84 -4.46 14.36 8.86
CA PHE A 84 -5.77 14.66 8.29
C PHE A 84 -6.90 14.42 9.30
N VAL A 85 -6.86 13.29 9.99
CA VAL A 85 -7.86 12.93 11.01
C VAL A 85 -7.77 13.87 12.21
N ALA A 86 -6.57 14.25 12.66
CA ALA A 86 -6.37 15.21 13.73
C ALA A 86 -6.92 16.59 13.35
N ILE A 87 -6.64 17.08 12.14
CA ILE A 87 -7.21 18.35 11.64
C ILE A 87 -8.74 18.26 11.58
N GLU A 88 -9.29 17.14 11.14
CA GLU A 88 -10.74 16.92 11.09
C GLU A 88 -11.36 16.94 12.50
N ILE A 89 -10.75 16.28 13.48
CA ILE A 89 -11.17 16.29 14.89
C ILE A 89 -11.08 17.72 15.47
N VAL A 90 -9.94 18.40 15.32
CA VAL A 90 -9.74 19.75 15.87
C VAL A 90 -10.71 20.76 15.26
N SER A 91 -10.84 20.78 13.93
CA SER A 91 -11.76 21.69 13.24
C SER A 91 -13.22 21.49 13.67
N ARG A 92 -13.60 20.25 13.97
CA ARG A 92 -14.95 19.92 14.46
C ARG A 92 -15.13 20.28 15.92
N PHE A 93 -14.10 20.07 16.75
CA PHE A 93 -14.11 20.53 18.14
C PHE A 93 -14.27 22.05 18.25
N GLU A 94 -13.55 22.82 17.42
CA GLU A 94 -13.70 24.27 17.35
C GLU A 94 -15.11 24.70 16.93
N LEU A 95 -15.68 24.06 15.91
CA LEU A 95 -17.05 24.34 15.46
C LEU A 95 -18.08 24.01 16.55
N SER A 96 -17.93 22.86 17.23
CA SER A 96 -18.77 22.47 18.36
C SER A 96 -18.69 23.50 19.49
N ARG A 97 -17.50 24.01 19.80
CA ARG A 97 -17.31 25.05 20.82
C ARG A 97 -18.02 26.35 20.45
N LYS A 98 -17.94 26.78 19.18
CA LYS A 98 -18.66 27.98 18.67
C LYS A 98 -20.18 27.81 18.69
N LEU A 99 -20.69 26.63 18.40
CA LEU A 99 -22.13 26.35 18.47
C LEU A 99 -22.63 26.30 19.92
N ALA A 100 -21.82 25.75 20.82
CA ALA A 100 -22.13 25.66 22.25
C ALA A 100 -22.18 27.05 22.91
N SER A 101 -21.26 27.95 22.56
CA SER A 101 -21.27 29.33 23.07
C SER A 101 -22.53 30.10 22.66
N ASN A 102 -23.19 29.72 21.56
CA ASN A 102 -24.43 30.35 21.08
C ASN A 102 -25.70 29.73 21.71
N GLY A 103 -25.58 29.05 22.85
CA GLY A 103 -26.71 28.46 23.57
C GLY A 103 -27.38 27.28 22.87
N ARG A 104 -26.81 26.77 21.77
CA ARG A 104 -27.31 25.56 21.10
C ARG A 104 -26.68 24.34 21.76
N VAL A 105 -27.53 23.37 22.12
CA VAL A 105 -27.12 22.09 22.70
C VAL A 105 -26.04 21.45 21.82
N LEU A 106 -24.91 21.09 22.46
CA LEU A 106 -23.73 20.50 21.85
C LEU A 106 -24.08 19.16 21.20
N LYS A 107 -24.46 19.18 19.92
CA LYS A 107 -24.77 17.96 19.17
C LYS A 107 -23.47 17.36 18.64
N PHE A 108 -23.06 16.24 19.23
CA PHE A 108 -21.96 15.38 18.76
C PHE A 108 -22.14 14.94 17.28
N VAL A 109 -23.35 15.11 16.73
CA VAL A 109 -23.75 14.79 15.36
C VAL A 109 -23.07 15.65 14.29
N TYR A 110 -22.72 16.90 14.58
CA TYR A 110 -22.04 17.77 13.60
C TYR A 110 -20.60 17.32 13.29
N TYR A 111 -20.11 16.37 14.07
CA TYR A 111 -18.76 15.84 13.94
C TYR A 111 -18.57 14.94 12.73
N PHE A 112 -19.56 14.73 11.85
CA PHE A 112 -19.43 13.85 10.67
C PHE A 112 -20.20 14.30 9.42
N LYS A 113 -20.88 15.45 9.44
CA LYS A 113 -21.44 16.03 8.21
C LYS A 113 -20.28 16.61 7.40
N ASP A 114 -20.25 16.37 6.10
CA ASP A 114 -19.34 17.10 5.22
C ASP A 114 -19.63 18.59 5.40
N PRO A 115 -18.60 19.45 5.48
CA PRO A 115 -18.86 20.88 5.41
C PRO A 115 -19.69 21.12 4.15
N PRO A 116 -20.80 21.89 4.21
CA PRO A 116 -21.52 22.25 3.01
C PRO A 116 -20.51 22.81 2.01
N ASP A 117 -20.67 22.50 0.72
CA ASP A 117 -19.83 23.08 -0.33
C ASP A 117 -19.83 24.60 -0.11
N GLU A 118 -18.72 25.12 0.42
CA GLU A 118 -18.61 26.50 0.85
C GLU A 118 -18.90 27.39 -0.35
N ASP A 119 -19.90 28.27 -0.21
CA ASP A 119 -20.25 29.26 -1.23
C ASP A 119 -18.96 29.94 -1.69
N VAL A 120 -18.73 29.86 -3.00
CA VAL A 120 -17.47 30.23 -3.67
C VAL A 120 -17.15 31.73 -3.52
N ASP A 121 -18.08 32.49 -2.97
CA ASP A 121 -18.06 33.95 -2.86
C ASP A 121 -17.44 34.48 -1.55
N ASP A 122 -17.07 33.64 -0.56
CA ASP A 122 -16.33 34.13 0.61
C ASP A 122 -14.80 34.22 0.32
N PRO A 123 -14.20 35.42 0.26
CA PRO A 123 -12.82 35.64 -0.18
C PRO A 123 -11.74 35.22 0.83
N GLU A 124 -12.06 34.50 1.92
CA GLU A 124 -11.05 34.13 2.91
C GLU A 124 -9.94 33.22 2.33
N ARG A 125 -8.74 33.81 2.21
CA ARG A 125 -7.47 33.21 1.77
C ARG A 125 -7.16 31.85 2.43
N LYS A 126 -7.63 31.63 3.67
CA LYS A 126 -7.39 30.41 4.46
C LYS A 126 -8.12 29.19 3.88
N ILE A 127 -9.34 29.35 3.39
CA ILE A 127 -10.16 28.28 2.81
C ILE A 127 -9.48 27.73 1.54
N ARG A 128 -9.03 28.64 0.67
CA ARG A 128 -8.35 28.30 -0.58
C ARG A 128 -7.06 27.51 -0.38
N TYR A 129 -6.27 27.83 0.65
CA TYR A 129 -5.04 27.12 0.97
C TYR A 129 -5.30 25.69 1.46
N ARG A 130 -6.29 25.50 2.33
CA ARG A 130 -6.69 24.16 2.82
C ARG A 130 -7.19 23.26 1.69
N ALA A 131 -8.00 23.80 0.78
CA ALA A 131 -8.48 23.06 -0.39
C ALA A 131 -7.33 22.60 -1.30
N ARG A 132 -6.32 23.45 -1.51
CA ARG A 132 -5.11 23.10 -2.28
C ARG A 132 -4.31 21.99 -1.59
N ILE A 133 -4.01 22.12 -0.30
CA ILE A 133 -3.28 21.08 0.45
C ILE A 133 -4.05 19.76 0.39
N ARG A 134 -5.36 19.77 0.63
CA ARG A 134 -6.21 18.57 0.58
C ARG A 134 -6.15 17.90 -0.79
N ALA A 135 -6.17 18.69 -1.87
CA ALA A 135 -6.02 18.16 -3.23
C ALA A 135 -4.64 17.55 -3.47
N GLY A 136 -3.56 18.21 -3.02
CA GLY A 136 -2.19 17.69 -3.12
C GLY A 136 -2.02 16.38 -2.32
N ILE A 137 -2.48 16.35 -1.07
CA ILE A 137 -2.49 15.15 -0.21
C ILE A 137 -3.26 14.01 -0.89
N ARG A 138 -4.43 14.31 -1.46
CA ARG A 138 -5.20 13.31 -2.20
C ARG A 138 -4.41 12.76 -3.39
N GLY A 139 -3.76 13.63 -4.16
CA GLY A 139 -2.90 13.23 -5.28
C GLY A 139 -1.76 12.32 -4.82
N TYR A 140 -1.10 12.68 -3.71
CA TYR A 140 -0.04 11.89 -3.09
C TYR A 140 -0.53 10.50 -2.68
N VAL A 141 -1.62 10.42 -1.91
CA VAL A 141 -2.16 9.15 -1.40
C VAL A 141 -2.61 8.22 -2.53
N LEU A 142 -3.25 8.78 -3.57
CA LEU A 142 -3.62 7.99 -4.77
C LEU A 142 -2.39 7.54 -5.55
N GLY A 143 -1.42 8.42 -5.80
CA GLY A 143 -0.19 8.06 -6.49
C GLY A 143 0.62 7.00 -5.75
N ALA A 144 0.72 7.11 -4.42
CA ALA A 144 1.37 6.10 -3.59
C ALA A 144 0.65 4.76 -3.69
N SER A 145 -0.68 4.74 -3.60
CA SER A 145 -1.48 3.53 -3.76
C SER A 145 -1.29 2.86 -5.12
N ASP A 146 -1.30 3.64 -6.20
CA ASP A 146 -1.10 3.13 -7.56
C ASP A 146 0.31 2.52 -7.72
N ALA A 147 1.35 3.20 -7.24
CA ALA A 147 2.72 2.67 -7.27
C ALA A 147 2.88 1.39 -6.43
N GLN A 148 2.25 1.34 -5.25
CA GLN A 148 2.27 0.15 -4.39
C GLN A 148 1.54 -1.04 -5.01
N THR A 149 0.44 -0.79 -5.73
CA THR A 149 -0.28 -1.85 -6.44
C THR A 149 0.60 -2.47 -7.53
N ILE A 150 1.33 -1.63 -8.29
CA ILE A 150 2.27 -2.08 -9.31
C ILE A 150 3.43 -2.86 -8.68
N LEU A 151 3.96 -2.38 -7.55
CA LEU A 151 5.03 -3.06 -6.82
C LEU A 151 4.60 -4.44 -6.33
N VAL A 152 3.41 -4.56 -5.73
CA VAL A 152 2.86 -5.85 -5.30
C VAL A 152 2.65 -6.78 -6.49
N ALA A 153 2.12 -6.28 -7.60
CA ALA A 153 1.97 -7.07 -8.82
C ALA A 153 3.32 -7.56 -9.35
N ALA A 154 4.36 -6.72 -9.33
CA ALA A 154 5.70 -7.10 -9.72
C ALA A 154 6.27 -8.20 -8.82
N PHE A 155 6.13 -8.08 -7.48
CA PHE A 155 6.57 -9.14 -6.57
C PHE A 155 5.81 -10.45 -6.77
N ILE A 156 4.49 -10.40 -6.94
CA ILE A 156 3.68 -11.60 -7.23
C ILE A 156 4.13 -12.24 -8.55
N LEU A 157 4.42 -11.45 -9.58
CA LEU A 157 4.90 -11.95 -10.87
C LEU A 157 6.32 -12.54 -10.76
N SER A 158 7.25 -11.87 -10.07
CA SER A 158 8.59 -12.41 -9.79
C SER A 158 8.52 -13.73 -9.03
N PHE A 159 7.63 -13.82 -8.04
CA PHE A 159 7.41 -15.06 -7.30
C PHE A 159 6.70 -16.11 -8.12
N ALA A 160 5.78 -15.76 -9.01
CA ALA A 160 5.14 -16.71 -9.91
C ALA A 160 6.12 -17.22 -10.98
N ALA A 161 7.12 -16.41 -11.32
CA ALA A 161 8.20 -16.77 -12.22
C ALA A 161 9.21 -17.72 -11.54
N GLN A 162 10.30 -17.95 -12.27
CA GLN A 162 11.34 -18.95 -12.02
C GLN A 162 12.26 -18.62 -10.83
N GLU A 163 12.12 -17.45 -10.21
CA GLU A 163 13.07 -17.02 -9.16
C GLU A 163 12.99 -17.85 -7.87
N LYS A 164 11.99 -18.74 -7.69
CA LYS A 164 11.81 -19.56 -6.48
C LYS A 164 13.00 -20.47 -6.15
N CYS A 165 13.75 -20.90 -7.16
CA CYS A 165 14.82 -21.88 -6.99
C CYS A 165 16.08 -21.26 -6.37
N GLN A 166 16.30 -19.97 -6.61
CA GLN A 166 17.48 -19.24 -6.13
C GLN A 166 17.14 -18.22 -5.03
N LEU A 167 15.86 -17.88 -4.88
CA LEU A 167 15.40 -16.96 -3.86
C LEU A 167 15.48 -17.61 -2.49
N THR A 168 16.14 -16.96 -1.53
CA THR A 168 16.21 -17.47 -0.17
C THR A 168 14.95 -17.10 0.62
N SER A 169 14.65 -17.87 1.67
CA SER A 169 13.47 -17.65 2.51
C SER A 169 13.46 -16.25 3.15
N TYR A 170 14.64 -15.70 3.47
CA TYR A 170 14.83 -14.32 3.91
C TYR A 170 14.27 -13.33 2.89
N HIS A 171 14.73 -13.38 1.65
CA HIS A 171 14.27 -12.46 0.60
C HIS A 171 12.78 -12.62 0.32
N PHE A 172 12.30 -13.86 0.25
CA PHE A 172 10.89 -14.14 0.07
C PHE A 172 10.03 -13.54 1.19
N THR A 173 10.43 -13.75 2.45
CA THR A 173 9.70 -13.25 3.62
C THR A 173 9.74 -11.73 3.69
N VAL A 174 10.88 -11.11 3.39
CA VAL A 174 11.01 -9.65 3.30
C VAL A 174 10.06 -9.06 2.24
N ALA A 175 9.97 -9.67 1.05
CA ALA A 175 9.05 -9.19 0.04
C ALA A 175 7.58 -9.44 0.41
N ALA A 176 7.24 -10.57 1.04
CA ALA A 176 5.88 -10.80 1.58
C ALA A 176 5.47 -9.76 2.63
N ASP A 177 6.40 -9.41 3.51
CA ASP A 177 6.27 -8.36 4.51
C ASP A 177 6.08 -6.97 3.84
N MET A 178 6.89 -6.66 2.83
CA MET A 178 6.72 -5.42 2.05
C MET A 178 5.36 -5.34 1.36
N MET A 179 4.89 -6.44 0.76
CA MET A 179 3.56 -6.50 0.16
C MET A 179 2.45 -6.27 1.19
N THR A 180 2.61 -6.73 2.43
CA THR A 180 1.66 -6.49 3.52
C THR A 180 1.59 -5.00 3.90
N ILE A 181 2.72 -4.29 3.89
CA ILE A 181 2.75 -2.84 4.07
C ILE A 181 2.06 -2.15 2.87
N SER A 182 2.29 -2.61 1.64
CA SER A 182 1.60 -2.10 0.45
C SER A 182 0.07 -2.26 0.55
N LEU A 183 -0.43 -3.40 1.04
CA LEU A 183 -1.86 -3.62 1.31
C LEU A 183 -2.40 -2.61 2.34
N SER A 184 -1.61 -2.25 3.35
CA SER A 184 -1.98 -1.22 4.32
C SER A 184 -2.19 0.14 3.65
N VAL A 185 -1.35 0.51 2.68
CA VAL A 185 -1.49 1.74 1.89
C VAL A 185 -2.72 1.71 1.01
N LEU A 186 -3.06 0.56 0.42
CA LEU A 186 -4.31 0.39 -0.33
C LEU A 186 -5.53 0.68 0.56
N VAL A 187 -5.56 0.16 1.79
CA VAL A 187 -6.62 0.44 2.78
C VAL A 187 -6.70 1.94 3.07
N PHE A 188 -5.58 2.60 3.37
CA PHE A 188 -5.55 4.04 3.61
C PHE A 188 -6.06 4.84 2.41
N SER A 189 -5.70 4.43 1.19
CA SER A 189 -6.09 5.16 -0.01
C SER A 189 -7.60 5.23 -0.21
N VAL A 190 -8.30 4.12 0.06
CA VAL A 190 -9.75 4.04 -0.03
C VAL A 190 -10.40 4.81 1.12
N ALA A 191 -9.83 4.70 2.33
CA ALA A 191 -10.38 5.32 3.54
C ALA A 191 -10.29 6.86 3.52
N LEU A 192 -9.13 7.40 3.12
CA LEU A 192 -8.83 8.83 3.19
C LEU A 192 -9.40 9.59 2.00
N VAL A 193 -9.40 8.99 0.82
CA VAL A 193 -9.80 9.69 -0.41
C VAL A 193 -11.32 9.60 -0.58
N ARG A 194 -12.07 10.52 0.02
CA ARG A 194 -13.55 10.55 -0.09
C ARG A 194 -14.07 10.52 -1.52
N THR A 195 -13.33 11.17 -2.40
CA THR A 195 -13.60 11.32 -3.83
C THR A 195 -12.98 10.19 -4.66
N TYR A 196 -12.71 9.02 -4.08
CA TYR A 196 -12.11 7.87 -4.76
C TYR A 196 -12.89 7.51 -6.03
N TRP A 197 -14.23 7.49 -5.93
CA TRP A 197 -15.16 7.20 -7.01
C TRP A 197 -15.56 8.41 -7.87
N ARG A 198 -14.79 9.52 -7.84
CA ARG A 198 -15.09 10.69 -8.70
C ARG A 198 -15.04 10.33 -10.19
N ASN A 199 -14.10 9.47 -10.58
CA ASN A 199 -14.08 8.85 -11.90
C ASN A 199 -14.33 7.34 -11.71
N PRO A 200 -15.53 6.83 -12.03
CA PRO A 200 -15.92 5.45 -11.74
C PRO A 200 -15.03 4.44 -12.47
N TRP A 201 -14.60 4.71 -13.70
CA TRP A 201 -13.75 3.79 -14.47
C TRP A 201 -12.38 3.61 -13.83
N ALA A 202 -11.74 4.73 -13.48
CA ALA A 202 -10.45 4.69 -12.80
C ALA A 202 -10.55 4.06 -11.41
N ALA A 203 -11.64 4.30 -10.68
CA ALA A 203 -11.88 3.69 -9.38
C ALA A 203 -12.09 2.18 -9.50
N THR A 204 -12.94 1.73 -10.43
CA THR A 204 -13.18 0.30 -10.71
C THR A 204 -11.87 -0.40 -11.06
N PHE A 205 -11.06 0.17 -11.94
CA PHE A 205 -9.77 -0.41 -12.31
C PHE A 205 -8.84 -0.57 -11.09
N ARG A 206 -8.71 0.46 -10.25
CA ARG A 206 -7.92 0.38 -9.01
C ARG A 206 -8.44 -0.67 -8.05
N VAL A 207 -9.76 -0.79 -7.89
CA VAL A 207 -10.38 -1.80 -7.02
C VAL A 207 -10.08 -3.20 -7.56
N LEU A 208 -10.20 -3.43 -8.87
CA LEU A 208 -9.86 -4.71 -9.49
C LEU A 208 -8.38 -5.07 -9.26
N LEU A 209 -7.47 -4.13 -9.49
CA LEU A 209 -6.04 -4.36 -9.23
C LEU A 209 -5.76 -4.60 -7.74
N SER A 210 -6.40 -3.85 -6.84
CA SER A 210 -6.26 -4.03 -5.39
C SER A 210 -6.78 -5.40 -4.96
N ILE A 211 -7.93 -5.85 -5.47
CA ILE A 211 -8.46 -7.20 -5.21
C ILE A 211 -7.47 -8.25 -5.70
N GLY A 212 -6.92 -8.09 -6.91
CA GLY A 212 -5.87 -8.97 -7.43
C GLY A 212 -4.63 -9.01 -6.53
N ALA A 213 -4.19 -7.85 -6.02
CA ALA A 213 -3.09 -7.75 -5.07
C ALA A 213 -3.41 -8.47 -3.74
N PHE A 214 -4.58 -8.26 -3.15
CA PHE A 214 -5.02 -8.97 -1.95
C PHE A 214 -5.03 -10.49 -2.20
N ILE A 215 -5.63 -10.96 -3.30
CA ILE A 215 -5.66 -12.39 -3.64
C ILE A 215 -4.24 -12.95 -3.79
N GLY A 216 -3.37 -12.30 -4.55
CA GLY A 216 -2.02 -12.79 -4.79
C GLY A 216 -1.16 -12.81 -3.52
N VAL A 217 -1.25 -11.77 -2.69
CA VAL A 217 -0.60 -11.75 -1.37
C VAL A 217 -1.21 -12.82 -0.47
N GLY A 218 -2.54 -12.99 -0.45
CA GLY A 218 -3.22 -14.03 0.31
C GLY A 218 -2.73 -15.43 -0.06
N LEU A 219 -2.62 -15.74 -1.35
CA LEU A 219 -2.06 -17.01 -1.83
C LEU A 219 -0.60 -17.19 -1.39
N THR A 220 0.17 -16.10 -1.36
CA THR A 220 1.57 -16.10 -0.89
C THR A 220 1.66 -16.32 0.64
N ILE A 221 0.75 -15.75 1.42
CA ILE A 221 0.77 -15.79 2.89
C ILE A 221 0.12 -17.09 3.46
N PHE A 222 -0.86 -17.66 2.77
CA PHE A 222 -1.58 -18.86 3.24
C PHE A 222 -0.97 -20.19 2.77
N GLY A 223 0.09 -20.18 1.97
CA GLY A 223 0.84 -21.41 1.69
C GLY A 223 1.41 -22.00 2.98
N GLU A 224 1.20 -23.31 3.17
CA GLU A 224 1.51 -24.00 4.43
C GLU A 224 2.99 -23.88 4.83
N ASN A 225 3.90 -23.84 3.84
CA ASN A 225 5.35 -23.85 4.06
C ASN A 225 6.08 -22.65 3.42
N ASN A 226 5.39 -21.52 3.23
CA ASN A 226 5.98 -20.37 2.53
C ASN A 226 6.93 -19.55 3.43
N TYR A 227 6.88 -19.71 4.75
CA TYR A 227 7.67 -18.91 5.68
C TYR A 227 8.87 -19.66 6.23
N SER A 228 9.91 -18.90 6.56
CA SER A 228 10.98 -19.42 7.41
C SER A 228 10.37 -19.93 8.72
N PRO A 229 10.80 -21.10 9.24
CA PRO A 229 10.39 -21.60 10.56
C PRO A 229 10.72 -20.62 11.69
N GLU A 230 11.61 -19.65 11.44
CA GLU A 230 12.02 -18.68 12.42
C GLU A 230 12.04 -17.27 11.82
N TRP A 231 11.04 -16.46 12.18
CA TRP A 231 10.92 -15.08 11.70
C TRP A 231 10.39 -14.14 12.80
N PRO A 232 11.20 -13.18 13.31
CA PRO A 232 12.56 -12.83 12.87
C PRO A 232 13.61 -13.80 13.45
N PRO A 233 14.83 -13.85 12.88
CA PRO A 233 15.92 -14.66 13.43
C PRO A 233 16.39 -14.13 14.80
N PRO A 234 16.88 -15.00 15.70
CA PRO A 234 17.35 -14.61 17.02
C PRO A 234 18.75 -13.98 16.93
N GLN A 235 18.96 -12.93 17.72
CA GLN A 235 20.16 -12.10 17.66
C GLN A 235 21.43 -12.76 18.22
N ASN A 236 21.29 -13.89 18.92
CA ASN A 236 22.39 -14.56 19.63
C ASN A 236 23.13 -15.62 18.79
N ARG A 237 22.68 -15.89 17.56
CA ARG A 237 23.31 -16.85 16.65
C ARG A 237 23.34 -16.33 15.22
N HIS A 238 24.28 -16.83 14.43
CA HIS A 238 24.51 -16.40 13.05
C HIS A 238 24.04 -17.44 12.01
N ASP A 239 23.43 -18.54 12.45
CA ASP A 239 22.92 -19.60 11.58
C ASP A 239 21.40 -19.70 11.79
N SER A 240 20.63 -19.75 10.69
CA SER A 240 19.18 -19.87 10.73
C SER A 240 18.64 -20.39 9.40
N ALA A 241 17.52 -21.09 9.43
CA ALA A 241 16.81 -21.59 8.26
C ALA A 241 16.30 -20.47 7.32
N ILE A 242 16.31 -19.20 7.74
CA ILE A 242 15.93 -18.08 6.86
C ILE A 242 16.81 -17.98 5.60
N LEU A 243 18.03 -18.52 5.65
CA LEU A 243 19.00 -18.42 4.56
C LEU A 243 18.82 -19.53 3.52
N LEU A 244 18.02 -20.56 3.83
CA LEU A 244 17.72 -21.64 2.92
C LEU A 244 17.00 -21.12 1.66
N PRO A 245 17.26 -21.70 0.49
CA PRO A 245 16.41 -21.49 -0.69
C PRO A 245 14.95 -21.76 -0.33
N VAL A 246 14.05 -20.87 -0.74
CA VAL A 246 12.61 -21.00 -0.43
C VAL A 246 12.04 -22.29 -1.01
N ALA A 247 12.57 -22.77 -2.14
CA ALA A 247 12.24 -24.07 -2.72
C ALA A 247 12.39 -25.24 -1.74
N CYS A 248 13.42 -25.22 -0.89
CA CYS A 248 13.65 -26.25 0.12
C CYS A 248 12.56 -26.27 1.19
N LEU A 249 11.88 -25.14 1.39
CA LEU A 249 10.80 -25.02 2.37
C LEU A 249 9.43 -25.31 1.77
N LEU A 250 9.21 -24.93 0.51
CA LEU A 250 7.91 -25.08 -0.15
C LEU A 250 7.50 -26.55 -0.35
N GLU A 251 8.45 -27.43 -0.67
CA GLU A 251 8.20 -28.86 -0.91
C GLU A 251 8.23 -29.66 0.39
N THR A 252 7.15 -30.35 0.72
CA THR A 252 7.00 -31.10 1.99
C THR A 252 8.11 -32.13 2.21
N ASP A 253 8.54 -32.82 1.15
CA ASP A 253 9.61 -33.82 1.23
C ASP A 253 10.97 -33.18 1.49
N LEU A 254 11.28 -32.04 0.86
CA LEU A 254 12.54 -31.32 1.09
C LEU A 254 12.56 -30.68 2.47
N TRP A 255 11.44 -30.09 2.90
CA TRP A 255 11.29 -29.54 4.24
C TRP A 255 11.55 -30.60 5.32
N SER A 256 10.91 -31.77 5.20
CA SER A 256 11.06 -32.85 6.17
C SER A 256 12.49 -33.40 6.23
N ARG A 257 13.17 -33.51 5.08
CA ARG A 257 14.59 -33.89 5.02
C ARG A 257 15.50 -32.86 5.65
N THR A 258 15.31 -31.58 5.32
CA THR A 258 16.11 -30.47 5.86
C THR A 258 15.95 -30.36 7.37
N LYS A 259 14.71 -30.47 7.86
CA LYS A 259 14.40 -30.53 9.28
C LYS A 259 15.09 -31.71 9.96
N LYS A 260 14.99 -32.90 9.37
CA LYS A 260 15.64 -34.11 9.90
C LYS A 260 17.16 -33.97 9.94
N GLN A 261 17.80 -33.41 8.90
CA GLN A 261 19.23 -33.14 8.90
C GLN A 261 19.63 -32.19 10.05
N ALA A 262 18.86 -31.12 10.26
CA ALA A 262 19.10 -30.21 11.38
C ALA A 262 18.96 -30.92 12.75
N GLU A 263 17.96 -31.78 12.91
CA GLU A 263 17.73 -32.57 14.13
C GLU A 263 18.84 -33.62 14.36
N ASP A 264 19.22 -34.37 13.33
CA ASP A 264 20.27 -35.41 13.39
C ASP A 264 21.63 -34.79 13.77
N HIS A 265 21.88 -33.54 13.37
CA HIS A 265 23.09 -32.79 13.71
C HIS A 265 22.96 -31.90 14.95
N GLN A 266 21.83 -31.95 15.68
CA GLN A 266 21.57 -31.11 16.86
C GLN A 266 21.73 -29.60 16.60
N ALA A 267 21.53 -29.16 15.36
CA ALA A 267 21.63 -27.77 14.98
C ALA A 267 20.30 -27.06 15.20
N ASP A 268 20.30 -26.03 16.04
CA ASP A 268 19.13 -25.18 16.20
C ASP A 268 19.06 -24.17 15.05
N LEU A 269 18.31 -24.53 14.00
CA LEU A 269 17.98 -23.66 12.86
C LEU A 269 16.56 -23.07 12.97
N GLY A 270 15.90 -23.23 14.12
CA GLY A 270 14.57 -22.68 14.39
C GLY A 270 13.40 -23.62 14.05
N PHE A 271 13.67 -24.81 13.52
CA PHE A 271 12.62 -25.83 13.24
C PHE A 271 11.93 -26.36 14.51
N GLN A 272 12.63 -26.39 15.65
CA GLN A 272 12.14 -26.99 16.90
C GLN A 272 11.11 -26.12 17.63
N ASN A 273 11.25 -24.79 17.53
CA ASN A 273 10.41 -23.81 18.22
C ASN A 273 9.21 -23.34 17.39
N SER A 274 8.89 -24.05 16.30
CA SER A 274 7.79 -23.74 15.39
C SER A 274 6.59 -24.71 15.54
N PRO A 275 6.02 -24.95 16.74
CA PRO A 275 4.82 -25.74 16.86
C PRO A 275 3.64 -24.93 16.31
N SER A 276 3.22 -25.20 15.07
CA SER A 276 1.92 -24.79 14.49
C SER A 276 1.48 -23.35 14.84
N ARG A 277 2.42 -22.42 15.02
CA ARG A 277 2.08 -21.07 15.42
C ARG A 277 1.62 -20.37 14.17
N TRP A 278 0.35 -20.01 14.17
CA TRP A 278 -0.23 -19.24 13.09
C TRP A 278 0.60 -17.97 12.87
N PRO A 279 1.26 -17.79 11.71
CA PRO A 279 2.13 -16.65 11.49
C PRO A 279 1.38 -15.35 11.72
N THR A 280 2.00 -14.39 12.41
CA THR A 280 1.40 -13.08 12.70
C THR A 280 0.97 -12.35 11.43
N GLU A 281 1.64 -12.63 10.32
CA GLU A 281 1.41 -12.14 8.97
C GLU A 281 0.02 -12.56 8.46
N ARG A 282 -0.40 -13.81 8.74
CA ARG A 282 -1.76 -14.30 8.37
C ARG A 282 -2.83 -13.51 9.12
N PHE A 283 -2.61 -13.25 10.40
CA PHE A 283 -3.50 -12.42 11.20
C PHE A 283 -3.59 -11.00 10.65
N PHE A 284 -2.46 -10.32 10.42
CA PHE A 284 -2.46 -8.96 9.86
C PHE A 284 -3.14 -8.91 8.50
N TYR A 285 -2.87 -9.88 7.62
CA TYR A 285 -3.51 -9.97 6.32
C TYR A 285 -5.04 -10.04 6.45
N ILE A 286 -5.58 -10.93 7.30
CA ILE A 286 -7.03 -11.06 7.48
C ILE A 286 -7.65 -9.76 7.99
N VAL A 287 -7.03 -9.14 8.99
CA VAL A 287 -7.54 -7.90 9.57
C VAL A 287 -7.45 -6.75 8.56
N LEU A 288 -6.42 -6.72 7.70
CA LEU A 288 -6.32 -5.79 6.57
C LEU A 288 -7.41 -6.00 5.52
N VAL A 289 -7.74 -7.25 5.17
CA VAL A 289 -8.87 -7.56 4.27
C VAL A 289 -10.17 -7.01 4.85
N PHE A 290 -10.44 -7.26 6.13
CA PHE A 290 -11.64 -6.70 6.77
C PHE A 290 -11.63 -5.17 6.78
N ALA A 291 -10.50 -4.53 7.09
CA ALA A 291 -10.37 -3.08 7.06
C ALA A 291 -10.60 -2.52 5.63
N PHE A 292 -10.11 -3.19 4.59
CA PHE A 292 -10.33 -2.84 3.19
C PHE A 292 -11.81 -2.91 2.80
N LEU A 293 -12.50 -3.98 3.19
CA LEU A 293 -13.93 -4.15 2.94
C LEU A 293 -14.77 -3.11 3.68
N ILE A 294 -14.45 -2.85 4.96
CA ILE A 294 -15.10 -1.81 5.76
C ILE A 294 -14.89 -0.42 5.13
N ALA A 295 -13.68 -0.13 4.64
CA ALA A 295 -13.39 1.12 3.94
C ALA A 295 -14.28 1.28 2.70
N HIS A 296 -14.46 0.23 1.88
CA HIS A 296 -15.37 0.25 0.73
C HIS A 296 -16.84 0.39 1.11
N ALA A 297 -17.31 -0.39 2.08
CA ALA A 297 -18.68 -0.34 2.57
C ALA A 297 -19.04 1.07 3.06
N SER A 298 -18.10 1.75 3.73
CA SER A 298 -18.30 3.12 4.21
C SER A 298 -18.58 4.13 3.09
N ILE A 299 -18.05 3.91 1.89
CA ILE A 299 -18.33 4.77 0.73
C ILE A 299 -19.78 4.61 0.28
N GLY A 300 -20.28 3.37 0.25
CA GLY A 300 -21.67 3.05 -0.07
C GLY A 300 -22.63 3.69 0.93
N VAL A 301 -22.34 3.56 2.22
CA VAL A 301 -23.12 4.19 3.30
C VAL A 301 -23.15 5.71 3.13
N ARG A 302 -22.00 6.37 2.94
CA ARG A 302 -21.92 7.82 2.73
C ARG A 302 -22.73 8.27 1.50
N ARG A 303 -22.67 7.51 0.40
CA ARG A 303 -23.42 7.82 -0.83
C ARG A 303 -24.93 7.66 -0.64
N TRP A 304 -25.36 6.62 0.06
CA TRP A 304 -26.77 6.38 0.37
C TRP A 304 -27.35 7.49 1.26
N GLU A 305 -26.57 7.92 2.26
CA GLU A 305 -26.95 9.02 3.13
C GLU A 305 -27.00 10.37 2.40
N GLY A 306 -26.05 10.64 1.50
CA GLY A 306 -26.05 11.86 0.68
C GLY A 306 -27.30 12.01 -0.20
N ARG A 307 -27.98 10.91 -0.54
CA ARG A 307 -29.24 10.93 -1.30
C ARG A 307 -30.47 11.29 -0.47
N HIS A 308 -30.41 11.15 0.85
CA HIS A 308 -31.59 11.35 1.71
C HIS A 308 -31.87 12.82 2.08
N GLY A 309 -31.13 13.77 1.49
CA GLY A 309 -31.51 15.17 1.39
C GLY A 309 -31.44 15.97 2.70
N GLU A 310 -31.18 17.27 2.56
CA GLU A 310 -31.07 18.22 3.69
C GLU A 310 -32.38 18.50 4.43
N GLY A 311 -33.49 17.87 4.02
CA GLY A 311 -34.83 18.14 4.55
C GLY A 311 -35.37 17.12 5.55
N ASN A 312 -34.77 15.94 5.69
CA ASN A 312 -35.33 14.89 6.56
C ASN A 312 -34.38 14.61 7.75
N PRO A 313 -34.53 15.32 8.89
CA PRO A 313 -33.72 15.05 10.07
C PRO A 313 -34.07 13.65 10.56
N GLY A 314 -33.21 12.69 10.26
CA GLY A 314 -33.34 11.33 10.78
C GLY A 314 -33.50 11.32 12.31
N PRO A 315 -34.12 10.27 12.88
CA PRO A 315 -34.46 10.20 14.29
C PRO A 315 -33.24 10.47 15.19
N ARG A 316 -33.41 11.29 16.24
CA ARG A 316 -32.32 11.76 17.13
C ARG A 316 -31.43 10.62 17.68
N LEU A 317 -31.99 9.46 17.98
CA LEU A 317 -31.22 8.29 18.49
C LEU A 317 -30.20 7.77 17.47
N TRP A 318 -30.52 7.82 16.18
CA TRP A 318 -29.63 7.43 15.09
C TRP A 318 -28.34 8.27 15.07
N THR A 319 -28.44 9.52 15.52
CA THR A 319 -27.36 10.49 15.38
C THR A 319 -26.22 10.32 16.39
N ASN A 320 -26.49 9.88 17.63
CA ASN A 320 -25.46 9.58 18.63
C ASN A 320 -24.74 8.26 18.34
N ALA A 321 -25.50 7.22 18.00
CA ALA A 321 -24.95 5.92 17.61
C ALA A 321 -24.01 6.08 16.40
N ARG A 322 -24.42 6.86 15.40
CA ARG A 322 -23.61 7.19 14.22
C ARG A 322 -22.26 7.83 14.56
N GLY A 323 -22.22 8.71 15.55
CA GLY A 323 -20.97 9.32 16.01
C GLY A 323 -19.97 8.27 16.50
N TRP A 324 -20.43 7.36 17.35
CA TRP A 324 -19.63 6.23 17.83
C TRP A 324 -19.20 5.28 16.72
N PHE A 325 -20.11 4.89 15.82
CA PHE A 325 -19.75 4.03 14.68
C PHE A 325 -18.68 4.67 13.79
N THR A 326 -18.75 5.98 13.56
CA THR A 326 -17.76 6.67 12.72
C THR A 326 -16.41 6.78 13.43
N THR A 327 -16.39 7.02 14.75
CA THR A 327 -15.16 6.99 15.55
C THR A 327 -14.52 5.60 15.55
N ILE A 328 -15.31 4.55 15.78
CA ILE A 328 -14.86 3.15 15.73
C ILE A 328 -14.32 2.81 14.34
N TYR A 329 -15.03 3.23 13.28
CA TYR A 329 -14.57 3.07 11.91
C TYR A 329 -13.19 3.69 11.68
N TRP A 330 -12.97 4.95 12.08
CA TRP A 330 -11.67 5.60 11.92
C TRP A 330 -10.59 4.94 12.78
N LEU A 331 -10.93 4.52 14.00
CA LEU A 331 -10.00 3.78 14.84
C LEU A 331 -9.56 2.48 14.16
N VAL A 332 -10.50 1.68 13.66
CA VAL A 332 -10.22 0.41 12.98
C VAL A 332 -9.38 0.65 11.72
N VAL A 333 -9.82 1.54 10.84
CA VAL A 333 -9.22 1.76 9.52
C VAL A 333 -7.88 2.50 9.58
N LEU A 334 -7.59 3.23 10.67
CA LEU A 334 -6.27 3.85 10.88
C LEU A 334 -5.33 2.96 11.70
N LEU A 335 -5.82 2.38 12.80
CA LEU A 335 -4.97 1.66 13.75
C LEU A 335 -4.46 0.35 13.16
N ILE A 336 -5.34 -0.44 12.53
CA ILE A 336 -4.96 -1.76 11.99
C ILE A 336 -3.84 -1.65 10.97
N PRO A 337 -3.97 -0.84 9.89
CA PRO A 337 -2.93 -0.79 8.86
C PRO A 337 -1.64 -0.14 9.38
N THR A 338 -1.75 0.80 10.33
CA THR A 338 -0.58 1.39 11.00
C THR A 338 0.18 0.35 11.81
N VAL A 339 -0.51 -0.39 12.68
CA VAL A 339 0.11 -1.40 13.54
C VAL A 339 0.74 -2.51 12.70
N ALA A 340 0.03 -3.00 11.68
CA ALA A 340 0.56 -3.98 10.74
C ALA A 340 1.84 -3.47 10.07
N SER A 341 1.81 -2.23 9.55
CA SER A 341 2.97 -1.65 8.86
C SER A 341 4.19 -1.46 9.77
N VAL A 342 3.98 -0.92 10.98
CA VAL A 342 5.06 -0.69 11.95
C VAL A 342 5.65 -2.00 12.46
N TRP A 343 4.79 -2.98 12.73
CA TRP A 343 5.22 -4.30 13.19
C TRP A 343 6.10 -5.00 12.15
N VAL A 344 5.60 -5.10 10.92
CA VAL A 344 6.29 -5.74 9.80
C VAL A 344 7.59 -5.03 9.47
N TRP A 345 7.57 -3.70 9.46
CA TRP A 345 8.79 -2.88 9.29
C TRP A 345 9.87 -3.20 10.32
N ASN A 346 9.49 -3.32 11.59
CA ASN A 346 10.44 -3.65 12.65
C ASN A 346 11.01 -5.08 12.47
N LYS A 347 10.19 -6.06 12.07
CA LYS A 347 10.66 -7.43 11.79
C LYS A 347 11.69 -7.45 10.66
N VAL A 348 11.40 -6.78 9.55
CA VAL A 348 12.32 -6.68 8.41
C VAL A 348 13.61 -5.98 8.84
N ARG A 349 13.55 -4.93 9.67
CA ARG A 349 14.74 -4.25 10.19
C ARG A 349 15.64 -5.22 10.95
N ILE A 350 15.06 -5.98 11.89
CA ILE A 350 15.79 -6.94 12.72
C ILE A 350 16.45 -7.99 11.83
N ALA A 351 15.72 -8.53 10.86
CA ALA A 351 16.24 -9.53 9.93
C ALA A 351 17.37 -8.99 9.05
N ARG A 352 17.27 -7.76 8.53
CA ARG A 352 18.33 -7.15 7.71
C ARG A 352 19.61 -6.92 8.50
N VAL A 353 19.50 -6.42 9.74
CA VAL A 353 20.64 -6.27 10.64
C VAL A 353 21.25 -7.64 10.92
N TRP A 354 20.42 -8.64 11.22
CA TRP A 354 20.89 -10.00 11.45
C TRP A 354 21.64 -10.59 10.24
N VAL A 355 21.11 -10.45 9.01
CA VAL A 355 21.76 -10.96 7.78
C VAL A 355 23.09 -10.26 7.52
N LYS A 356 23.19 -8.97 7.83
CA LYS A 356 24.46 -8.25 7.78
C LYS A 356 25.48 -8.83 8.76
N ASP A 357 25.04 -9.08 9.99
CA ASP A 357 25.92 -9.52 11.07
C ASP A 357 26.19 -11.04 11.05
N SER A 358 25.47 -11.80 10.22
CA SER A 358 25.61 -13.26 10.13
C SER A 358 26.82 -13.74 9.33
N GLY A 359 27.39 -12.87 8.49
CA GLY A 359 28.54 -13.17 7.63
C GLY A 359 28.22 -14.05 6.43
N TRP A 360 26.93 -14.29 6.13
CA TRP A 360 26.53 -15.13 5.00
C TRP A 360 26.62 -14.42 3.66
N ILE A 361 26.45 -13.09 3.64
CA ILE A 361 26.64 -12.24 2.47
C ILE A 361 27.99 -11.54 2.61
N GLU A 362 28.75 -11.46 1.51
CA GLU A 362 30.04 -10.76 1.45
C GLU A 362 29.94 -9.30 1.96
N ASP A 363 31.00 -8.83 2.63
CA ASP A 363 31.18 -7.43 3.03
C ASP A 363 32.18 -6.75 2.08
N PRO A 364 31.81 -5.68 1.34
CA PRO A 364 30.62 -4.86 1.48
C PRO A 364 29.33 -5.48 0.92
N ASN A 365 28.30 -5.59 1.75
CA ASN A 365 27.00 -6.16 1.34
C ASN A 365 26.26 -5.22 0.36
N PRO A 366 26.01 -5.65 -0.90
CA PRO A 366 25.31 -4.85 -1.91
C PRO A 366 23.88 -4.44 -1.53
N GLU A 367 23.21 -5.16 -0.62
CA GLU A 367 21.89 -4.78 -0.10
C GLU A 367 21.92 -3.48 0.71
N PHE A 368 23.09 -3.08 1.22
CA PHE A 368 23.25 -1.80 1.92
C PHE A 368 23.74 -0.67 1.01
N ASN A 369 24.12 -0.98 -0.24
CA ASN A 369 24.52 0.01 -1.22
C ASN A 369 23.29 0.56 -1.97
N LEU A 370 23.07 1.87 -1.91
CA LEU A 370 21.94 2.56 -2.53
C LEU A 370 21.99 2.63 -4.06
N TRP A 371 23.17 2.42 -4.65
CA TRP A 371 23.42 2.69 -6.06
C TRP A 371 23.11 1.51 -6.99
N ASP A 372 22.64 0.38 -6.46
CA ASP A 372 22.25 -0.74 -7.29
C ASP A 372 21.00 -0.45 -8.13
N SER A 373 20.98 -0.93 -9.36
CA SER A 373 19.91 -0.65 -10.32
C SER A 373 18.52 -1.08 -9.85
N GLY A 374 18.41 -2.19 -9.11
CA GLY A 374 17.13 -2.66 -8.55
C GLY A 374 16.57 -1.72 -7.48
N GLN A 375 17.42 -0.92 -6.85
CA GLN A 375 17.04 0.01 -5.79
C GLN A 375 16.62 1.39 -6.32
N LEU A 376 16.98 1.74 -7.55
CA LEU A 376 16.61 3.00 -8.18
C LEU A 376 15.14 3.06 -8.59
N ILE A 377 14.52 1.92 -8.89
CA ILE A 377 13.10 1.82 -9.30
C ILE A 377 12.15 2.38 -8.21
N PRO A 378 12.19 1.90 -6.94
CA PRO A 378 11.31 2.44 -5.90
C PRO A 378 11.59 3.92 -5.59
N LEU A 379 12.84 4.38 -5.72
CA LEU A 379 13.19 5.79 -5.58
C LEU A 379 12.59 6.64 -6.71
N GLY A 380 12.66 6.15 -7.95
CA GLY A 380 12.03 6.78 -9.11
C GLY A 380 10.52 6.89 -8.94
N ALA A 381 9.86 5.80 -8.49
CA ALA A 381 8.44 5.80 -8.19
C ALA A 381 8.08 6.84 -7.12
N PHE A 382 8.90 6.95 -6.06
CA PHE A 382 8.71 7.98 -5.03
C PHE A 382 8.81 9.40 -5.59
N ILE A 383 9.84 9.69 -6.41
CA ILE A 383 10.02 10.99 -7.05
C ILE A 383 8.82 11.31 -7.95
N LEU A 384 8.30 10.34 -8.71
CA LEU A 384 7.13 10.53 -9.55
C LEU A 384 5.88 10.88 -8.72
N ILE A 385 5.64 10.19 -7.61
CA ILE A 385 4.52 10.50 -6.70
C ILE A 385 4.63 11.94 -6.16
N LEU A 386 5.83 12.35 -5.76
CA LEU A 386 6.08 13.72 -5.31
C LEU A 386 5.84 14.74 -6.42
N MET A 387 6.30 14.46 -7.64
CA MET A 387 6.08 15.35 -8.80
C MET A 387 4.58 15.47 -9.15
N THR A 388 3.82 14.37 -9.07
CA THR A 388 2.36 14.41 -9.26
C THR A 388 1.69 15.28 -8.20
N MET A 389 2.08 15.13 -6.93
CA MET A 389 1.60 15.97 -5.84
C MET A 389 1.90 17.46 -6.06
N LEU A 390 3.15 17.79 -6.43
CA LEU A 390 3.56 19.18 -6.69
C LEU A 390 2.84 19.78 -7.90
N THR A 391 2.59 18.98 -8.94
CA THR A 391 1.85 19.40 -10.14
C THR A 391 0.40 19.73 -9.81
N GLU A 392 -0.28 18.90 -9.02
CA GLU A 392 -1.64 19.17 -8.52
C GLU A 392 -1.71 20.44 -7.67
N LEU A 393 -0.71 20.67 -6.81
CA LEU A 393 -0.62 21.88 -6.00
C LEU A 393 -0.41 23.14 -6.88
N LYS A 394 0.41 23.04 -7.93
CA LYS A 394 0.71 24.16 -8.84
C LYS A 394 -0.45 24.49 -9.78
N SER A 395 -1.10 23.48 -10.36
CA SER A 395 -2.24 23.67 -11.28
C SER A 395 -3.35 24.52 -10.64
N ARG A 396 -3.71 24.22 -9.39
CA ARG A 396 -4.73 24.95 -8.62
C ARG A 396 -4.29 26.35 -8.17
N LYS A 397 -2.97 26.64 -8.18
CA LYS A 397 -2.49 28.01 -7.97
C LYS A 397 -2.82 28.86 -9.18
N GLY A 398 -2.52 28.37 -10.39
CA GLY A 398 -2.80 29.05 -11.66
C GLY A 398 -4.28 29.34 -11.87
N GLU A 399 -5.16 28.36 -11.67
CA GLU A 399 -6.62 28.56 -11.82
C GLU A 399 -7.17 29.66 -10.89
N ALA A 400 -6.69 29.69 -9.66
CA ALA A 400 -7.12 30.66 -8.67
C ALA A 400 -6.62 32.08 -8.95
N ASP A 401 -5.42 32.21 -9.50
CA ASP A 401 -4.84 33.48 -9.89
C ASP A 401 -5.55 34.00 -11.16
N ASN A 402 -5.86 33.11 -12.12
CA ASN A 402 -6.67 33.43 -13.31
C ASN A 402 -8.09 33.89 -12.94
N ARG A 403 -8.78 33.22 -12.00
CA ARG A 403 -10.08 33.68 -11.50
C ARG A 403 -10.00 35.04 -10.83
N LYS A 404 -8.96 35.28 -10.02
CA LYS A 404 -8.76 36.59 -9.37
C LYS A 404 -8.59 37.69 -10.41
N ASN A 405 -7.79 37.45 -11.44
CA ASN A 405 -7.60 38.40 -12.53
C ASN A 405 -8.89 38.61 -13.33
N GLY A 406 -9.65 37.55 -13.63
CA GLY A 406 -10.95 37.64 -14.30
C GLY A 406 -11.96 38.53 -13.56
N HIS A 407 -12.06 38.41 -12.22
CA HIS A 407 -12.91 39.31 -11.42
C HIS A 407 -12.40 40.75 -11.34
N VAL A 408 -11.09 40.98 -11.46
CA VAL A 408 -10.52 42.33 -11.54
C VAL A 408 -10.88 42.95 -12.90
N TRP A 409 -10.73 42.22 -14.00
CA TRP A 409 -11.13 42.67 -15.32
C TRP A 409 -12.64 42.92 -15.43
N ALA A 410 -13.47 42.05 -14.87
CA ALA A 410 -14.92 42.25 -14.81
C ALA A 410 -15.28 43.54 -14.06
N ARG A 411 -14.65 43.80 -12.90
CA ARG A 411 -14.87 45.05 -12.14
C ARG A 411 -14.35 46.30 -12.85
N ILE A 412 -13.23 46.21 -13.57
CA ILE A 412 -12.72 47.33 -14.38
C ILE A 412 -13.70 47.62 -15.53
N SER A 413 -14.17 46.58 -16.23
CA SER A 413 -15.16 46.71 -17.30
C SER A 413 -16.49 47.32 -16.81
N GLU A 414 -16.92 47.00 -15.59
CA GLU A 414 -18.14 47.55 -14.99
C GLU A 414 -17.95 49.00 -14.54
N ARG A 415 -16.76 49.36 -14.06
CA ARG A 415 -16.40 50.74 -13.68
C ARG A 415 -16.29 51.66 -14.90
N ASP A 416 -15.69 51.16 -15.97
CA ASP A 416 -15.45 51.92 -17.20
C ASP A 416 -16.69 51.93 -18.11
N GLY A 417 -17.58 50.94 -17.99
CA GLY A 417 -18.86 50.86 -18.69
C GLY A 417 -19.95 51.81 -18.17
N GLY A 418 -19.67 52.58 -17.11
CA GLY A 418 -20.49 53.72 -16.67
C GLY A 418 -20.21 55.02 -17.44
N LEU A 419 -19.15 55.05 -18.26
CA LEU A 419 -19.01 56.02 -19.34
C LEU A 419 -19.57 55.36 -20.60
N GLU A 420 -20.65 55.92 -21.14
CA GLU A 420 -21.19 55.57 -22.46
C GLU A 420 -20.10 55.75 -23.54
N LEU A 421 -19.23 54.77 -23.72
CA LEU A 421 -18.50 54.63 -24.96
C LEU A 421 -19.49 54.06 -25.98
N GLY A 422 -19.95 54.96 -26.85
CA GLY A 422 -20.81 54.65 -27.97
C GLY A 422 -20.43 53.34 -28.64
N ARG A 423 -21.37 52.39 -28.59
CA ARG A 423 -21.64 51.36 -29.59
C ARG A 423 -20.54 51.20 -30.64
N MET A 424 -19.47 50.47 -30.32
CA MET A 424 -18.56 49.91 -31.33
C MET A 424 -19.35 48.92 -32.19
N PRO A 425 -19.57 49.17 -33.49
CA PRO A 425 -20.15 48.21 -34.40
C PRO A 425 -19.05 47.24 -34.84
N GLY A 426 -19.19 45.96 -34.54
CA GLY A 426 -18.44 44.91 -35.25
C GLY A 426 -17.40 44.15 -34.43
N ALA A 427 -17.76 43.61 -33.27
CA ALA A 427 -17.11 42.39 -32.76
C ALA A 427 -18.03 41.21 -33.07
N ARG A 428 -17.90 40.67 -34.30
CA ARG A 428 -18.54 39.44 -34.75
C ARG A 428 -18.04 38.30 -33.88
N SER A 429 -18.87 37.87 -32.93
CA SER A 429 -18.70 36.63 -32.18
C SER A 429 -18.68 35.47 -33.17
N GLU A 430 -17.49 34.96 -33.50
CA GLU A 430 -17.33 33.66 -34.12
C GLU A 430 -17.81 32.62 -33.10
N ARG A 431 -19.09 32.28 -33.17
CA ARG A 431 -19.60 31.03 -32.61
C ARG A 431 -18.89 29.92 -33.37
N HIS A 432 -17.97 29.23 -32.71
CA HIS A 432 -17.58 27.91 -33.17
C HIS A 432 -18.85 27.06 -33.26
N PRO A 433 -19.15 26.47 -34.44
CA PRO A 433 -20.29 25.58 -34.57
C PRO A 433 -20.06 24.39 -33.65
N THR A 434 -20.94 24.24 -32.66
CA THR A 434 -21.12 23.00 -31.92
C THR A 434 -21.55 21.94 -32.93
N VAL A 435 -20.61 21.10 -33.34
CA VAL A 435 -20.90 19.88 -34.10
C VAL A 435 -21.75 18.99 -33.18
N PRO A 436 -23.00 18.66 -33.55
CA PRO A 436 -23.79 17.71 -32.78
C PRO A 436 -23.10 16.34 -32.87
N VAL A 437 -22.71 15.80 -31.73
CA VAL A 437 -22.26 14.40 -31.64
C VAL A 437 -23.48 13.52 -31.91
N PRO A 438 -23.49 12.68 -32.96
CA PRO A 438 -24.62 11.82 -33.27
C PRO A 438 -24.81 10.79 -32.16
N LEU A 439 -26.04 10.73 -31.65
CA LEU A 439 -26.53 9.89 -30.56
C LEU A 439 -26.76 8.43 -30.97
N SER A 440 -26.06 7.93 -31.99
CA SER A 440 -26.23 6.58 -32.56
C SER A 440 -25.11 5.59 -32.20
N ALA A 441 -24.23 5.93 -31.25
CA ALA A 441 -23.14 5.04 -30.79
C ALA A 441 -23.33 4.46 -29.38
N LEU A 442 -24.52 4.56 -28.79
CA LEU A 442 -24.89 3.84 -27.57
C LEU A 442 -25.81 2.67 -27.94
N GLY A 443 -25.19 1.60 -28.45
CA GLY A 443 -25.80 0.27 -28.42
C GLY A 443 -25.71 -0.27 -27.00
N TYR A 444 -26.87 -0.32 -26.33
CA TYR A 444 -27.16 -1.27 -25.27
C TYR A 444 -28.03 -2.38 -25.85
#